data_AF-A0A0Q1DZB7-F1
#
_entry.id   AF-A0A0Q1DZB7-F1
#
_cell.length_a   1.000
_cell.length_b   1.000
_cell.length_c   1.000
_cell.angle_alpha   90.00
_cell.angle_beta   90.00
_cell.angle_gamma   90.00
#
_symmetry.space_group_name_H-M   'P 1'
#
loop_
_entity.id
_entity.type
_entity.pdbx_description
1 polymer ?
#
loop_
_entity_poly.entity_id
_entity_poly.type
_entity_poly.pdbx_seq_one_letter_code
_entity_poly.pdbx_strand_id
1 'polypeptide(L)' 'MQIVHSQYRGSREIEHVGSAHTDADLELLKAVARQRLAAGQGELDLRLAGSPANSGAALPIT' A
#
# COMPACT_ATOMS: atom_id res chain seq x y z
N MET A 1 -0.27 3.76 18.11
CA MET A 1 -0.51 3.55 16.68
C MET A 1 -0.22 2.10 16.34
N GLN A 2 -1.18 1.44 15.70
CA GLN A 2 -1.07 0.05 15.25
C GLN A 2 -1.64 -0.04 13.84
N ILE A 3 -1.17 -1.00 13.05
CA ILE A 3 -1.69 -1.32 11.72
C ILE A 3 -2.14 -2.77 11.68
N VAL A 4 -3.16 -3.04 10.86
CA VAL A 4 -3.55 -4.40 10.47
C VAL A 4 -3.10 -4.59 9.03
N HIS A 5 -2.27 -5.60 8.77
CA HIS A 5 -1.76 -5.87 7.42
C HIS A 5 -2.23 -7.21 6.86
N SER A 6 -2.85 -8.06 7.68
CA SER A 6 -3.45 -9.33 7.25
C SER A 6 -4.72 -9.63 8.02
N GLN A 7 -5.72 -10.20 7.32
CA GLN A 7 -6.94 -10.73 7.91
C GLN A 7 -7.28 -12.06 7.26
N TYR A 8 -7.40 -13.12 8.06
CA TYR A 8 -7.74 -14.44 7.55
C TYR A 8 -8.62 -15.21 8.54
N ARG A 9 -9.78 -15.68 8.07
CA ARG A 9 -10.75 -16.48 8.86
C ARG A 9 -11.05 -15.90 10.25
N GLY A 10 -11.22 -14.58 10.34
CA GLY A 10 -11.49 -13.88 11.60
C GLY A 10 -10.25 -13.56 12.45
N SER A 11 -9.08 -14.12 12.12
CA SER A 11 -7.79 -13.70 12.69
C SER A 11 -7.27 -12.45 12.00
N ARG A 12 -6.53 -11.62 12.74
CA ARG A 12 -5.91 -10.39 12.22
C ARG A 12 -4.46 -10.33 12.70
N GLU A 13 -3.55 -10.01 11.79
CA GLU A 13 -2.17 -9.70 12.15
C GLU A 13 -2.05 -8.21 12.35
N ILE A 14 -1.67 -7.83 13.58
CA ILE A 14 -1.61 -6.45 14.04
C ILE A 14 -0.17 -6.15 14.43
N GLU A 15 0.41 -5.13 13.80
CA GLU A 15 1.75 -4.64 14.12
C GLU A 15 1.66 -3.35 14.93
N HIS A 16 2.44 -3.25 16.00
CA HIS A 16 2.61 -2.01 16.76
C HIS A 16 3.71 -1.14 16.17
N VAL A 17 3.33 0.02 15.65
CA VAL A 17 4.24 0.95 14.97
C VAL A 17 4.87 1.94 15.97
N GLY A 18 4.16 2.28 17.04
CA GLY A 18 4.66 3.16 18.11
C GLY A 18 3.55 3.97 18.80
N SER A 19 3.94 4.85 19.72
CA SER A 19 3.05 5.77 20.43
C SER A 19 3.36 7.21 20.05
N ALA A 20 2.32 8.04 19.95
CA ALA A 20 2.44 9.47 19.68
C ALA A 20 1.92 10.26 20.88
N HIS A 21 2.61 11.36 21.20
CA HIS A 21 2.22 12.28 22.27
C HIS A 21 1.83 13.66 21.74
N THR A 22 2.06 13.90 20.44
CA THR A 22 1.66 15.10 19.71
C THR A 22 1.05 14.72 18.36
N ASP A 23 0.33 15.64 17.73
CA ASP A 23 -0.23 15.43 16.39
C ASP A 23 0.87 15.28 15.33
N ALA A 24 2.00 15.98 15.50
CA ALA A 24 3.16 15.86 14.61
C ALA A 24 3.75 14.43 14.64
N ASP A 25 3.88 13.85 15.83
CA ASP A 25 4.33 12.47 15.99
C ASP A 25 3.34 11.48 15.35
N LEU A 26 2.03 11.76 15.46
CA LEU A 26 1.00 10.92 14.86
C LEU A 26 1.08 10.93 13.33
N GLU A 27 1.29 12.10 12.71
CA GLU A 27 1.46 12.21 11.26
C GLU A 27 2.72 11.49 10.76
N LEU A 28 3.82 11.55 11.53
CA LEU A 28 5.02 10.76 11.23
C LEU A 28 4.73 9.25 11.29
N LEU A 29 4.05 8.79 12.35
CA LEU A 29 3.69 7.37 12.47
C LEU A 29 2.74 6.91 11.35
N LYS A 30 1.83 7.77 10.88
CA LYS A 30 0.98 7.47 9.71
C LYS A 30 1.80 7.35 8.42
N ALA A 31 2.83 8.18 8.22
CA ALA A 31 3.72 8.07 7.08
C ALA A 31 4.47 6.73 7.09
N VAL A 32 5.05 6.35 8.23
CA VAL A 32 5.72 5.06 8.42
C VAL A 32 4.76 3.88 8.22
N ALA A 33 3.55 3.96 8.78
CA ALA A 33 2.53 2.94 8.62
C ALA A 33 2.15 2.68 7.15
N ARG A 34 2.00 3.75 6.36
CA ARG A 34 1.73 3.63 4.91
C ARG A 34 2.87 2.91 4.18
N GLN A 35 4.12 3.23 4.53
CA GLN A 35 5.28 2.55 3.96
C GLN A 35 5.31 1.06 4.31
N ARG A 36 5.01 0.69 5.57
CA ARG A 36 4.94 -0.72 6.00
C ARG A 36 3.84 -1.50 5.28
N LEU A 37 2.65 -0.90 5.13
CA LEU A 37 1.56 -1.52 4.39
C LEU A 37 1.90 -1.72 2.91
N ALA A 38 2.60 -0.76 2.29
CA ALA A 38 3.01 -0.86 0.89
C ALA A 38 4.15 -1.85 0.65
N ALA A 39 5.09 -2.02 1.60
CA ALA A 39 6.25 -2.89 1.43
C ALA A 39 5.92 -4.36 1.18
N GLY A 40 4.75 -4.82 1.63
CA GLY A 40 4.24 -6.18 1.37
C GLY A 40 3.30 -6.30 0.17
N GLN A 41 3.05 -5.21 -0.56
CA GLN A 41 2.13 -5.16 -1.69
C GLN A 41 2.91 -4.89 -2.98
N GLY A 42 2.65 -5.68 -4.02
CA GLY A 42 3.19 -5.40 -5.35
C GLY A 42 2.53 -4.16 -5.96
N GLU A 43 3.17 -3.59 -6.98
CA GLU A 43 2.55 -2.56 -7.80
C GLU A 43 1.42 -3.17 -8.64
N LEU A 44 0.22 -2.60 -8.53
CA LEU A 44 -0.93 -2.97 -9.34
C LEU A 44 -1.14 -1.89 -10.42
N ASP A 45 -0.68 -2.17 -11.64
CA ASP A 45 -0.99 -1.31 -12.79
C ASP A 45 -2.44 -1.53 -13.24
N LEU A 46 -3.29 -0.53 -12.97
CA LEU A 46 -4.70 -0.53 -13.35
C LEU A 46 -4.94 -0.08 -14.80
N ARG A 47 -3.90 0.23 -15.58
CA ARG A 47 -3.98 0.74 -16.96
C ARG A 47 -5.09 1.79 -17.15
N LEU A 48 -5.10 2.79 -16.28
CA LEU A 48 -6.07 3.88 -16.33
C LEU A 48 -5.95 4.65 -17.65
N ALA A 49 -7.07 5.12 -18.20
CA ALA A 49 -7.11 5.94 -19.41
C ALA A 49 -6.16 7.15 -19.26
N GLY A 50 -5.17 7.28 -20.15
CA GLY A 50 -4.14 8.32 -20.09
C GLY A 50 -2.83 7.93 -19.39
N SER A 51 -2.71 6.74 -18.80
CA SER A 51 -1.44 6.20 -18.30
C SER A 51 -0.51 5.84 -19.48
N PRO A 52 0.82 6.09 -19.41
CA PRO A 52 1.76 5.72 -20.48
C PRO A 52 1.74 4.23 -20.83
N ALA A 53 1.35 3.38 -19.87
CA ALA A 53 1.17 1.94 -20.03
C ALA A 53 -0.05 1.54 -20.90
N ASN A 54 -0.90 2.50 -21.27
CA ASN A 54 -2.13 2.29 -22.04
C ASN A 54 -1.92 2.37 -23.57
N SER A 55 -0.67 2.41 -24.02
CA SER A 55 -0.28 2.35 -25.43
C SER A 55 -0.33 0.91 -25.92
N GLY A 56 -1.52 0.30 -25.93
CA GLY A 56 -1.75 -1.07 -26.39
C GLY A 56 -1.54 -1.22 -27.90
N ALA A 57 -0.31 -1.07 -28.38
CA ALA A 57 0.04 -1.35 -29.76
C ALA A 57 -0.10 -2.87 -29.98
N ALA A 58 -0.97 -3.26 -30.91
CA ALA A 58 -1.15 -4.65 -31.31
C ALA A 58 0.19 -5.21 -31.80
N LEU A 59 0.69 -6.26 -31.14
CA LEU A 59 1.89 -6.95 -31.59
C LEU A 59 1.54 -7.80 -32.82
N PRO A 60 2.34 -7.75 -33.90
CA PRO A 60 2.10 -8.59 -35.06
C PRO A 60 2.31 -10.05 -34.67
N ILE A 61 1.26 -10.86 -34.79
CA ILE A 61 1.39 -12.32 -34.78
C ILE A 61 2.04 -12.73 -36.10
N THR A 62 3.20 -13.40 -36.04
CA THR A 62 3.86 -14.06 -37.18
C THR A 62 3.58 -15.54 -37.13
#